data_AF-A0A1W7MBW8-F1
#
_entry.id   AF-A0A1W7MBW8-F1
#
_cell.length_a   1.000
_cell.length_b   1.000
_cell.length_c   1.000
_cell.angle_alpha   90.00
_cell.angle_beta   90.00
_cell.angle_gamma   90.00
#
_symmetry.space_group_name_H-M   'P 1'
#
loop_
_entity.id
_entity.type
_entity.pdbx_description
1 polymer ?
#
loop_
_entity_poly.entity_id
_entity_poly.type
_entity_poly.pdbx_seq_one_letter_code
_entity_poly.pdbx_strand_id
1 'polypeptide(L)' 'MCHGKGGMGTGLLARRTDRPLLEERNDLTVDYVIQAARTGIGNMPPIPRGEVSDADIKQIAAYLTTPKARGGR' A
#
# COMPACT_ATOMS: atom_id res chain seq x y z
N MET A 1 0.43 -13.08 2.38
CA MET A 1 0.69 -11.62 2.24
C MET A 1 -0.40 -11.01 1.36
N CYS A 2 -1.18 -10.04 1.86
CA CYS A 2 -2.39 -9.53 1.18
C CYS A 2 -2.11 -8.67 -0.07
N HIS A 3 -0.99 -7.95 -0.08
CA HIS A 3 -0.59 -7.03 -1.16
C HIS A 3 0.57 -7.55 -2.02
N GLY A 4 0.95 -8.83 -1.86
CA GLY A 4 1.91 -9.48 -2.74
C GLY A 4 1.27 -9.93 -4.06
N LYS A 5 2.07 -10.44 -5.00
CA LYS A 5 1.57 -11.05 -6.24
C LYS A 5 0.64 -12.23 -5.90
N GLY A 6 -0.59 -12.21 -6.44
CA GLY A 6 -1.63 -13.21 -6.11
C GLY A 6 -2.32 -13.02 -4.76
N GLY A 7 -1.97 -11.99 -3.98
CA GLY A 7 -2.66 -11.64 -2.74
C GLY A 7 -4.06 -11.07 -2.99
N MET A 8 -4.97 -11.26 -2.05
CA MET A 8 -6.37 -10.81 -2.17
C MET A 8 -6.48 -9.29 -2.39
N GLY A 9 -5.70 -8.48 -1.66
CA GLY A 9 -5.68 -7.02 -1.82
C GLY A 9 -5.24 -6.60 -3.23
N THR A 10 -4.20 -7.26 -3.76
CA THR A 10 -3.72 -7.07 -5.14
C THR A 10 -4.79 -7.47 -6.16
N GLY A 11 -5.46 -8.61 -5.97
CA GLY A 11 -6.53 -9.07 -6.87
C GLY A 11 -7.73 -8.11 -6.90
N LEU A 12 -8.12 -7.55 -5.76
CA LEU A 12 -9.16 -6.53 -5.67
C LEU A 12 -8.74 -5.20 -6.29
N LEU A 13 -7.46 -4.83 -6.19
CA LEU A 13 -6.89 -3.67 -6.87
C LEU A 13 -6.87 -3.86 -8.39
N ALA A 14 -6.55 -5.05 -8.89
CA ALA A 14 -6.45 -5.34 -10.31
C ALA A 14 -7.77 -5.17 -11.08
N ARG A 15 -8.90 -5.17 -10.37
CA ARG A 15 -10.23 -4.90 -10.95
C ARG A 15 -10.50 -3.41 -11.18
N ARG A 16 -9.71 -2.52 -10.57
CA ARG A 16 -9.92 -1.06 -10.56
C ARG A 16 -8.74 -0.24 -11.07
N THR A 17 -7.56 -0.86 -11.23
CA THR A 17 -6.36 -0.19 -11.71
C THR A 17 -5.46 -1.18 -12.46
N ASP A 18 -4.75 -0.69 -13.47
CA ASP A 18 -3.76 -1.44 -14.23
C ASP A 18 -2.47 -1.71 -13.42
N ARG A 19 -2.29 -1.03 -12.28
CA ARG A 19 -1.12 -1.16 -11.40
C ARG A 19 -1.54 -1.60 -10.00
N PRO A 20 -1.87 -2.89 -9.82
CA PRO A 20 -2.43 -3.36 -8.56
C PRO A 20 -1.39 -3.58 -7.46
N LEU A 21 -0.11 -3.71 -7.82
CA LEU A 21 0.98 -3.82 -6.87
C LEU A 21 1.28 -2.44 -6.30
N LEU A 22 1.23 -2.33 -4.97
CA LEU A 22 1.42 -1.03 -4.29
C LEU A 22 2.77 -0.38 -4.64
N GLU A 23 3.82 -1.18 -4.83
CA GLU A 23 5.16 -0.69 -5.18
C GLU A 23 5.26 -0.13 -6.61
N GLU A 24 4.33 -0.47 -7.49
CA GLU A 24 4.28 -0.01 -8.89
C GLU A 24 3.36 1.20 -9.07
N ARG A 25 2.61 1.57 -8.03
CA ARG A 25 1.68 2.70 -8.06
C ARG A 25 2.45 4.02 -7.98
N ASN A 26 1.94 5.01 -8.72
CA ASN A 26 2.49 6.36 -8.78
C ASN A 26 1.49 7.44 -8.33
N ASP A 27 0.33 7.02 -7.82
CA ASP A 27 -0.78 7.86 -7.37
C ASP A 27 -0.99 7.78 -5.85
N LEU A 28 -0.07 7.15 -5.12
CA LEU A 28 -0.11 7.05 -3.66
C LEU A 28 0.46 8.32 -3.02
N THR A 29 -0.19 8.80 -1.97
CA THR A 29 0.34 9.83 -1.07
C THR A 29 0.59 9.24 0.32
N VAL A 30 1.50 9.87 1.09
CA VAL A 30 1.85 9.40 2.43
C VAL A 30 0.61 9.35 3.32
N ASP A 31 -0.16 10.43 3.33
CA ASP A 31 -1.37 10.55 4.14
C ASP A 31 -2.41 9.50 3.77
N TYR A 32 -2.60 9.24 2.48
CA TYR A 32 -3.54 8.22 2.01
C TYR A 32 -3.15 6.82 2.48
N VAL A 33 -1.85 6.46 2.36
CA VAL A 33 -1.36 5.15 2.81
C VAL A 33 -1.56 4.99 4.31
N ILE A 34 -1.20 6.01 5.11
CA ILE A 34 -1.35 5.98 6.56
C ILE A 34 -2.83 5.88 6.94
N GLN A 35 -3.69 6.71 6.34
CA GLN A 35 -5.13 6.69 6.61
C GLN A 35 -5.71 5.32 6.30
N ALA A 36 -5.48 4.79 5.09
CA ALA A 36 -5.97 3.48 4.68
C ALA A 36 -5.52 2.36 5.62
N ALA A 37 -4.26 2.37 6.03
CA ALA A 37 -3.74 1.37 6.96
C ALA A 37 -4.24 1.54 8.39
N ARG A 38 -4.56 2.76 8.86
CA ARG A 38 -5.08 2.99 10.22
C ARG A 38 -6.58 2.78 10.36
N THR A 39 -7.35 3.13 9.33
CA THR A 39 -8.82 3.00 9.37
C THR A 39 -9.32 1.71 8.72
N GLY A 40 -8.52 1.10 7.86
CA GLY A 40 -9.00 0.11 6.91
C GLY A 40 -9.81 0.76 5.79
N ILE A 41 -9.95 0.04 4.67
CA ILE A 41 -10.76 0.44 3.51
C ILE A 41 -11.34 -0.82 2.85
N GLY A 42 -12.68 -0.92 2.83
CA GLY A 42 -13.37 -2.06 2.22
C GLY A 42 -12.95 -3.39 2.85
N ASN A 43 -12.35 -4.28 2.05
CA ASN A 43 -11.85 -5.58 2.51
C ASN A 43 -10.47 -5.53 3.21
N MET A 44 -9.84 -4.35 3.29
CA MET A 44 -8.59 -4.16 4.01
C MET A 44 -8.91 -3.79 5.46
N PRO A 45 -8.64 -4.67 6.45
CA PRO A 45 -8.82 -4.33 7.86
C PRO A 45 -7.78 -3.28 8.32
N PRO A 46 -8.08 -2.51 9.37
CA PRO A 46 -7.12 -1.60 9.98
C PRO A 46 -5.94 -2.36 10.60
N ILE A 47 -4.74 -1.80 10.50
CA ILE A 47 -3.51 -2.29 11.12
C ILE A 47 -3.32 -1.60 12.48
N PRO A 48 -3.43 -2.34 13.61
CA PRO A 48 -3.30 -1.78 14.94
C PRO A 48 -1.91 -1.19 15.20
N ARG A 49 -1.82 -0.21 16.10
CA ARG A 49 -0.54 0.38 16.53
C ARG A 49 0.39 -0.61 17.22
N GLY A 50 -0.16 -1.66 17.83
CA GLY A 50 0.61 -2.75 18.44
C GLY A 50 1.26 -3.69 17.42
N GLU A 51 0.78 -3.70 16.18
CA GLU A 51 1.38 -4.47 15.08
C GLU A 51 2.37 -3.64 14.27
N VAL A 52 2.00 -2.39 13.95
CA VAL A 52 2.85 -1.44 13.23
C VAL A 52 2.80 -0.09 13.94
N SER A 53 3.95 0.36 14.45
CA SER A 53 4.05 1.63 15.18
C SER A 53 3.79 2.84 14.26
N ASP A 54 3.55 4.01 14.85
CA ASP A 54 3.38 5.25 14.09
C ASP A 54 4.68 5.71 13.39
N ALA A 55 5.84 5.26 13.87
CA ALA A 55 7.11 5.47 13.18
C ALA A 55 7.24 4.55 11.96
N ASP A 56 6.92 3.26 12.12
CA ASP A 56 7.06 2.28 11.05
C ASP A 56 6.07 2.52 9.92
N ILE A 57 4.81 2.89 10.23
CA ILE A 57 3.82 3.18 9.21
C ILE A 57 4.22 4.38 8.34
N LYS A 58 4.92 5.36 8.92
CA LYS A 58 5.47 6.51 8.18
C LYS A 58 6.59 6.07 7.24
N GLN A 59 7.46 5.15 7.68
CA GLN A 59 8.52 4.60 6.82
C GLN A 59 7.93 3.78 5.66
N ILE A 60 6.91 2.96 5.93
CA ILE A 60 6.20 2.19 4.91
C ILE A 60 5.53 3.14 3.89
N ALA A 61 4.82 4.16 4.38
CA ALA A 61 4.17 5.14 3.52
C ALA A 61 5.17 5.91 2.67
N ALA A 62 6.29 6.36 3.25
CA ALA A 62 7.37 7.00 2.51
C ALA A 62 7.95 6.05 1.45
N TYR A 63 8.20 4.79 1.78
CA TYR A 63 8.72 3.79 0.85
C TYR A 63 7.79 3.55 -0.36
N LEU A 64 6.48 3.44 -0.12
CA LEU A 64 5.47 3.19 -1.15
C LEU A 64 5.19 4.40 -2.05
N THR A 65 5.46 5.60 -1.56
CA THR A 65 5.18 6.86 -2.27
C THR A 65 6.42 7.45 -2.93
N THR A 66 7.61 6.94 -2.57
CA THR A 66 8.86 7.28 -3.24
C THR A 66 8.77 6.85 -4.70
N PRO A 67 8.97 7.77 -5.66
CA PRO A 67 9.01 7.41 -7.08
C PRO A 67 10.05 6.34 -7.30
N LYS A 68 9.61 5.11 -7.62
CA LYS A 68 10.53 4.07 -8.03
C LYS A 68 10.99 4.43 -9.44
N ALA A 69 12.30 4.56 -9.64
CA ALA A 69 12.85 4.64 -10.98
C ALA A 69 12.24 3.47 -11.77
N ARG A 70 11.52 3.78 -12.88
CA ARG A 70 10.96 2.76 -13.76
C ARG A 70 12.08 1.75 -14.00
N GLY A 71 11.84 0.48 -13.63
CA GLY A 71 12.81 -0.58 -13.78
C GLY A 71 13.49 -0.45 -15.14
N GLY A 72 14.80 -0.17 -15.11
CA GLY A 72 15.62 -0.15 -16.30
C GLY A 72 15.77 -1.56 -16.82
N ARG A 73 15.48 -1.71 -18.12
CA ARG A 73 15.59 -2.88 -19.00
C ARG A 73 14.33 -3.73 -19.15
#